data_AF-A0A5S3X4N6-F1
#
_entry.id   AF-A0A5S3X4N6-F1
#
_cell.length_a   1.000
_cell.length_b   1.000
_cell.length_c   1.000
_cell.angle_alpha   90.00
_cell.angle_beta   90.00
_cell.angle_gamma   90.00
#
_symmetry.space_group_name_H-M   'P 1'
#
loop_
_entity.id
_entity.type
_entity.pdbx_description
1 polymer ?
#
loop_
_entity_poly.entity_id
_entity_poly.type
_entity_poly.pdbx_seq_one_letter_code
_entity_poly.pdbx_strand_id
1 'polypeptide(L)'
;MTTTSGKRKKEIDKFKLQLQRSIRQMRQEMGLSQRELAAKMTSKVDQSTVSNWESGKTEMTSAQLLDLFLIFGKDMVSMYFGFVTNNEAKDSDEEQGEED
;
A
#
# COMPACT_ATOMS: atom_id res chain seq x y z
N MET A 1 18.83 -20.98 -16.30
CA MET A 1 18.56 -20.43 -14.95
C MET A 1 18.12 -18.97 -15.09
N THR A 2 16.84 -18.65 -14.94
CA THR A 2 16.40 -17.24 -14.95
C THR A 2 16.81 -16.61 -13.62
N THR A 3 17.67 -15.58 -13.66
CA THR A 3 18.11 -14.88 -12.45
C THR A 3 16.91 -14.36 -11.66
N THR A 4 16.92 -14.54 -10.34
CA THR A 4 15.88 -14.09 -9.40
C THR A 4 15.49 -12.61 -9.59
N SER A 5 16.42 -11.80 -10.13
CA SER A 5 16.21 -10.40 -10.53
C SER A 5 15.09 -10.20 -11.55
N GLY A 6 14.99 -11.05 -12.58
CA GLY A 6 13.96 -10.93 -13.62
C GLY A 6 12.55 -11.24 -13.11
N LYS A 7 12.43 -12.18 -12.16
CA LYS A 7 11.15 -12.49 -11.50
C LYS A 7 10.69 -11.33 -10.62
N ARG A 8 11.58 -10.79 -9.77
CA ARG A 8 11.26 -9.64 -8.91
C ARG A 8 10.81 -8.41 -9.70
N LYS A 9 11.49 -8.11 -10.82
CA LYS A 9 11.10 -7.00 -11.70
C LYS A 9 9.69 -7.17 -12.24
N LYS A 10 9.33 -8.36 -12.73
CA LYS A 10 7.97 -8.64 -13.23
C LYS A 10 6.90 -8.46 -12.15
N GLU A 11 7.16 -8.90 -10.92
CA GLU A 11 6.23 -8.70 -9.81
C GLU A 11 6.06 -7.22 -9.46
N ILE A 12 7.15 -6.44 -9.46
CA ILE A 12 7.09 -4.99 -9.27
C ILE A 12 6.24 -4.33 -10.37
N ASP A 13 6.47 -4.68 -11.64
CA ASP A 13 5.73 -4.11 -12.77
C ASP A 13 4.24 -4.48 -12.69
N LYS A 14 3.92 -5.71 -12.31
CA LYS A 14 2.54 -6.18 -12.07
C LYS A 14 1.88 -5.40 -10.93
N PHE A 15 2.59 -5.21 -9.81
CA PHE A 15 2.10 -4.43 -8.68
C PHE A 15 1.79 -2.98 -9.07
N LYS A 16 2.69 -2.32 -9.82
CA LYS A 16 2.47 -0.95 -10.31
C LYS A 16 1.18 -0.85 -11.12
N LEU A 17 0.96 -1.77 -12.05
CA LEU A 17 -0.26 -1.81 -12.87
C LEU A 17 -1.53 -2.02 -12.04
N GLN A 18 -1.47 -2.89 -11.02
CA GLN A 18 -2.60 -3.11 -10.12
C GLN A 18 -2.90 -1.86 -9.30
N LEU A 19 -1.87 -1.24 -8.72
CA LEU A 19 -2.02 -0.03 -7.91
C LEU A 19 -2.67 1.11 -8.71
N GLN A 20 -2.21 1.37 -9.93
CA GLN A 20 -2.77 2.40 -10.81
C GLN A 20 -4.28 2.21 -11.05
N ARG A 21 -4.69 0.97 -11.31
CA ARG A 21 -6.11 0.61 -11.52
C ARG A 21 -6.93 0.74 -10.24
N SER A 22 -6.38 0.29 -9.11
CA SER A 22 -7.04 0.37 -7.82
C SER A 22 -7.30 1.82 -7.39
N ILE A 23 -6.36 2.74 -7.62
CA ILE A 23 -6.56 4.17 -7.31
C ILE A 23 -7.77 4.72 -8.07
N ARG A 24 -7.83 4.46 -9.39
CA ARG A 24 -8.94 4.90 -10.23
C ARG A 24 -10.26 4.31 -9.77
N GLN A 25 -10.27 3.00 -9.49
CA GLN A 25 -11.47 2.30 -9.05
C GLN A 25 -11.99 2.86 -7.72
N MET A 26 -11.14 2.93 -6.70
CA MET A 26 -11.53 3.45 -5.38
C MET A 26 -12.02 4.90 -5.46
N ARG A 27 -11.38 5.74 -6.28
CA ARG A 27 -11.86 7.11 -6.53
C ARG A 27 -13.27 7.12 -7.13
N GLN A 28 -13.53 6.27 -8.12
CA GLN A 28 -14.83 6.18 -8.78
C GLN A 28 -15.91 5.62 -7.86
N GLU A 29 -15.59 4.62 -7.03
CA GLU A 29 -16.51 4.05 -6.03
C GLU A 29 -16.96 5.09 -4.99
N MET A 30 -16.08 6.03 -4.64
CA MET A 30 -16.43 7.18 -3.79
C MET A 30 -17.14 8.33 -4.54
N GLY A 31 -17.34 8.22 -5.86
CA GLY A 31 -17.96 9.28 -6.66
C GLY A 31 -17.10 10.54 -6.83
N LEU A 32 -15.78 10.45 -6.66
CA LEU A 32 -14.88 11.60 -6.72
C LEU A 32 -14.33 11.83 -8.13
N SER A 33 -14.21 13.09 -8.54
CA SER A 33 -13.33 13.50 -9.64
C SER A 33 -11.86 13.46 -9.21
N GLN A 34 -10.94 13.45 -10.18
CA GLN A 34 -9.49 13.49 -9.89
C GLN A 34 -9.10 14.76 -9.09
N ARG A 35 -9.79 15.89 -9.33
CA ARG A 35 -9.60 17.14 -8.58
C ARG A 35 -10.09 17.04 -7.15
N GLU A 36 -11.20 16.36 -6.90
CA GLU A 36 -11.73 16.16 -5.56
C GLU A 36 -10.88 15.18 -4.75
N LEU A 37 -10.34 14.14 -5.39
CA LEU A 37 -9.35 13.28 -4.73
C LEU A 37 -8.11 14.08 -4.36
N ALA A 38 -7.56 14.89 -5.27
CA ALA A 38 -6.42 15.74 -5.00
C ALA A 38 -6.66 16.68 -3.80
N ALA A 39 -7.86 17.25 -3.69
CA ALA A 39 -8.25 18.12 -2.58
C ALA A 39 -8.41 17.39 -1.24
N LYS A 40 -8.61 16.07 -1.23
CA LYS A 40 -8.68 15.25 -0.01
C LYS A 40 -7.30 14.81 0.51
N MET A 41 -6.28 14.84 -0.34
CA MET A 41 -4.92 14.49 0.04
C MET A 41 -4.39 15.46 1.10
N THR A 42 -3.69 14.92 2.09
CA THR A 42 -2.92 15.67 3.08
C THR A 42 -1.75 16.40 2.41
N SER A 43 -1.08 15.75 1.45
CA SER A 43 -0.08 16.42 0.63
C SER A 43 -0.75 17.30 -0.42
N LYS A 44 -0.30 18.57 -0.57
CA LYS A 44 -0.77 19.44 -1.65
C LYS A 44 -0.38 18.86 -3.00
N VAL A 45 -1.36 18.29 -3.70
CA VAL A 45 -1.24 17.82 -5.08
C VAL A 45 -2.38 18.39 -5.91
N ASP A 46 -2.22 18.38 -7.23
CA ASP A 46 -3.23 18.87 -8.16
C ASP A 46 -3.92 17.70 -8.88
N GLN A 47 -4.93 18.03 -9.69
CA GLN A 47 -5.66 17.04 -10.49
C GLN A 47 -4.73 16.32 -11.49
N SER A 48 -3.72 17.00 -12.03
CA SER A 48 -2.79 16.42 -13.01
C SER A 48 -1.92 15.34 -12.38
N THR A 49 -1.51 15.53 -11.13
CA THR A 49 -0.78 14.55 -10.32
C THR A 49 -1.59 13.27 -10.12
N VAL A 50 -2.86 13.39 -9.74
CA VAL A 50 -3.75 12.22 -9.62
C VAL A 50 -3.94 11.50 -10.96
N SER A 51 -4.08 12.25 -12.06
CA SER A 51 -4.15 11.68 -13.40
C SER A 51 -2.88 10.91 -13.79
N ASN A 52 -1.70 11.44 -13.43
CA ASN A 52 -0.42 10.79 -13.67
C ASN A 52 -0.28 9.49 -12.85
N TRP A 53 -0.76 9.46 -11.60
CA TRP A 53 -0.78 8.25 -10.79
C TRP A 53 -1.70 7.17 -11.37
N GLU A 54 -2.92 7.53 -11.77
CA GLU A 54 -3.86 6.57 -12.36
C GLU A 54 -3.43 6.04 -13.74
N SER A 55 -2.54 6.77 -14.43
CA SER A 55 -1.97 6.36 -15.72
C SER A 55 -0.57 5.75 -15.59
N GLY A 56 0.01 5.74 -14.39
CA GLY A 56 1.34 5.20 -14.15
C GLY A 56 2.49 6.04 -14.70
N LYS A 57 2.23 7.30 -15.07
CA LYS A 57 3.27 8.21 -15.60
C LYS A 57 4.26 8.65 -14.52
N THR A 58 3.80 8.76 -13.29
CA THR A 58 4.62 9.15 -12.15
C THR A 58 4.41 8.19 -10.99
N GLU A 59 5.48 7.98 -10.22
CA GLU A 59 5.41 7.23 -8.97
C GLU A 59 4.95 8.13 -7.83
N MET A 60 4.36 7.50 -6.81
CA MET A 60 3.97 8.12 -5.56
C MET A 60 5.02 7.86 -4.49
N THR A 61 5.12 8.75 -3.51
CA THR A 61 5.83 8.44 -2.27
C THR A 61 5.03 7.47 -1.40
N SER A 62 5.69 6.80 -0.47
CA SER A 62 5.01 5.93 0.52
C SER A 62 3.99 6.70 1.37
N ALA A 63 4.28 7.96 1.71
CA ALA A 63 3.36 8.83 2.44
C ALA A 63 2.07 9.12 1.64
N GLN A 64 2.18 9.39 0.33
CA GLN A 64 1.02 9.58 -0.54
C GLN A 64 0.21 8.30 -0.71
N LEU A 65 0.89 7.15 -0.78
CA LEU A 65 0.21 5.86 -0.81
C LEU A 65 -0.60 5.62 0.46
N LEU A 66 0.01 5.83 1.63
CA LEU A 66 -0.66 5.69 2.91
C LEU A 66 -1.88 6.62 3.02
N ASP A 67 -1.73 7.89 2.65
CA ASP A 67 -2.79 8.90 2.68
C ASP A 67 -4.00 8.49 1.81
N LEU A 68 -3.76 7.95 0.60
CA LEU A 68 -4.84 7.39 -0.23
C LEU A 68 -5.60 6.27 0.49
N PHE A 69 -4.89 5.31 1.08
CA PHE A 69 -5.56 4.21 1.79
C PHE A 69 -6.37 4.71 2.99
N LEU A 70 -5.88 5.71 3.72
CA LEU A 70 -6.63 6.34 4.80
C LEU A 70 -7.90 7.05 4.29
N ILE A 71 -7.83 7.78 3.17
CA ILE A 71 -9.00 8.41 2.52
C ILE A 71 -10.05 7.34 2.16
N PHE A 72 -9.61 6.16 1.72
CA PHE A 72 -10.47 5.04 1.35
C PHE A 72 -10.89 4.15 2.54
N GLY A 73 -10.55 4.52 3.78
CA GLY A 73 -10.89 3.77 4.99
C GLY A 73 -10.22 2.39 5.07
N LYS A 74 -9.02 2.25 4.50
CA LYS A 74 -8.21 1.03 4.50
C LYS A 74 -7.01 1.21 5.42
N ASP A 75 -6.84 0.30 6.37
CA ASP A 75 -5.67 0.28 7.25
C ASP A 75 -4.50 -0.46 6.59
N MET A 76 -3.71 0.29 5.80
CA MET A 76 -2.52 -0.24 5.15
C MET A 76 -1.43 -0.66 6.13
N VAL A 77 -1.32 0.02 7.28
CA VAL A 77 -0.27 -0.27 8.26
C VAL A 77 -0.53 -1.64 8.88
N SER A 78 -1.77 -1.91 9.30
CA SER A 78 -2.15 -3.23 9.82
C SER A 78 -1.99 -4.33 8.77
N MET A 79 -2.44 -4.10 7.53
CA MET A 79 -2.28 -5.07 6.44
C MET A 79 -0.81 -5.37 6.11
N TYR A 80 0.06 -4.35 6.16
CA TYR A 80 1.47 -4.48 5.78
C TYR A 80 2.35 -4.98 6.93
N PHE A 81 2.13 -4.53 8.17
CA PHE A 81 2.97 -4.91 9.31
C PHE A 81 2.39 -6.05 10.15
N GLY A 82 1.15 -6.48 9.90
CA GLY A 82 0.55 -7.63 10.59
C GLY A 82 1.38 -8.92 10.48
N PHE A 83 2.21 -9.07 9.44
CA PHE A 83 3.13 -10.21 9.35
C PHE A 83 4.38 -10.07 10.24
N VAL A 84 4.81 -8.85 10.56
CA VAL A 84 5.98 -8.56 11.39
C VAL A 84 5.62 -8.73 12.86
N THR A 85 4.49 -8.15 13.26
CA THR A 85 4.04 -8.14 14.66
C THR A 85 3.54 -9.49 15.16
N ASN A 86 3.08 -10.37 14.26
CA ASN A 86 2.64 -11.72 14.62
C ASN A 86 3.81 -12.69 14.95
N ASN A 87 5.06 -12.27 14.78
CA ASN A 87 6.24 -13.08 15.14
C ASN A 87 6.76 -12.85 16.57
N GLU A 88 6.25 -11.84 17.31
CA GLU A 88 6.70 -11.58 18.69
C GLU A 88 5.93 -12.40 19.74
N ALA A 89 4.84 -13.08 19.35
CA ALA A 89 3.97 -13.80 20.28
C ALA A 89 4.31 -15.31 20.48
N LYS A 90 5.56 -15.74 20.21
CA LYS A 90 5.97 -17.15 20.30
C LYS A 90 7.19 -17.43 21.21
N ASP A 91 7.60 -16.49 22.04
CA ASP A 91 8.82 -16.64 22.85
C ASP A 91 8.59 -16.42 24.35
N SER A 92 7.48 -16.94 24.89
CA SER A 92 7.15 -16.75 26.33
C SER A 92 6.64 -17.98 27.08
N ASP A 93 6.53 -19.14 26.44
CA ASP A 93 6.05 -20.37 27.10
C ASP A 93 7.10 -21.50 27.01
N GLU A 94 8.34 -21.24 27.43
CA GLU A 94 9.28 -22.30 27.83
C GLU A 94 10.15 -21.81 29.00
N GLU A 95 9.59 -21.71 30.21
CA GLU A 95 10.34 -22.14 31.40
C GLU A 95 9.47 -23.14 32.17
N GLN A 96 9.92 -24.37 32.05
CA GLN A 96 9.38 -25.60 32.60
C GLN A 96 9.40 -25.57 34.12
N GLY A 97 8.37 -26.18 34.73
CA GLY A 97 8.53 -26.73 36.06
C GLY A 97 9.47 -27.93 36.03
N GLU A 98 10.39 -27.96 37.00
CA GLU A 98 11.04 -29.13 37.61
C GLU A 98 11.26 -28.67 39.07
N GLU A 99 10.50 -29.17 40.05
CA GLU A 99 10.87 -30.27 40.99
C GLU A 99 12.23 -29.97 41.66
N ASP A 100 12.32 -29.67 42.96
CA ASP A 100 11.94 -30.48 44.14
C ASP A 100 11.40 -29.66 45.34
#